data_AF-A0A3S0KQW3-F1
#
_entry.id   AF-A0A3S0KQW3-F1
#
_cell.length_a   1.000
_cell.length_b   1.000
_cell.length_c   1.000
_cell.angle_alpha   90.00
_cell.angle_beta   90.00
_cell.angle_gamma   90.00
#
_symmetry.space_group_name_H-M   'P 1'
#
loop_
_entity.id
_entity.type
_entity.pdbx_description
1 polymer ?
#
loop_
_entity_poly.entity_id
_entity_poly.type
_entity_poly.pdbx_seq_one_letter_code
_entity_poly.pdbx_strand_id
1 'polypeptide(L)'
;MPTNRQDAWSNDEDLLLAEVVLRHIREGGTQLQAFEEVGKQLSRTAAACGFRWNSYVRKQYKSGIELAKKQRKEQRKQAQSTVEEKSVPEEIASSVPQNEEKVTTIDFDDLVSFLKILYQKLENKDGQSEKIQELEQKVYSLSAEKEKLLNELQTIEQDYKALIEIMERARKMVVLQEEDRQQKVKFQMDKNGNLERIEK
;
A
#
# COMPACT_ATOMS: atom_id res chain seq x y z
N MET A 1 18.08 30.90 10.55
CA MET A 1 18.40 29.84 9.57
C MET A 1 17.23 29.71 8.61
N PRO A 2 17.43 29.81 7.29
CA PRO A 2 16.33 29.63 6.33
C PRO A 2 15.89 28.17 6.37
N THR A 3 14.68 27.91 6.87
CA THR A 3 14.05 26.60 6.84
C THR A 3 13.70 26.26 5.40
N ASN A 4 14.42 25.31 4.80
CA ASN A 4 14.16 24.86 3.46
C ASN A 4 12.74 24.28 3.38
N ARG A 5 11.91 24.82 2.49
CA ARG A 5 10.48 24.50 2.43
C ARG A 5 10.29 23.14 1.77
N GLN A 6 9.77 22.18 2.52
CA GLN A 6 9.46 20.84 2.02
C GLN A 6 8.02 20.79 1.48
N ASP A 7 7.83 21.04 0.20
CA ASP A 7 6.49 21.11 -0.41
C ASP A 7 5.87 19.74 -0.77
N ALA A 8 6.69 18.72 -1.01
CA ALA A 8 6.22 17.38 -1.36
C ALA A 8 6.26 16.42 -0.18
N TRP A 9 5.33 15.46 -0.15
CA TRP A 9 5.30 14.33 0.79
C TRP A 9 5.72 13.05 0.08
N SER A 10 6.58 12.27 0.71
CA SER A 10 6.99 10.94 0.27
C SER A 10 6.10 9.85 0.86
N ASN A 11 6.14 8.66 0.25
CA ASN A 11 5.39 7.51 0.75
C ASN A 11 5.90 7.06 2.13
N ASP A 12 7.21 7.15 2.38
CA ASP A 12 7.80 6.77 3.67
C ASP A 12 7.35 7.73 4.80
N GLU A 13 7.24 9.03 4.50
CA GLU A 13 6.67 10.01 5.43
C GLU A 13 5.19 9.72 5.75
N ASP A 14 4.40 9.31 4.74
CA ASP A 14 3.01 8.93 4.91
C ASP A 14 2.85 7.63 5.72
N LEU A 15 3.74 6.65 5.50
CA LEU A 15 3.80 5.39 6.25
C LEU A 15 4.08 5.68 7.73
N LEU A 16 5.10 6.51 8.02
CA LEU A 16 5.45 6.90 9.38
C LEU A 16 4.29 7.64 10.06
N LEU A 17 3.66 8.58 9.36
CA LEU A 17 2.48 9.29 9.86
C LEU A 17 1.34 8.32 10.19
N ALA A 18 1.10 7.32 9.33
CA ALA A 18 0.08 6.32 9.56
C ALA A 18 0.38 5.44 10.77
N GLU A 19 1.59 4.94 10.90
CA GLU A 19 2.01 4.09 12.01
C GLU A 19 1.83 4.77 13.36
N VAL A 20 2.36 5.99 13.51
CA VAL A 20 2.33 6.74 14.78
C VAL A 20 0.89 7.12 15.16
N VAL A 21 0.05 7.50 14.19
CA VAL A 21 -1.35 7.83 14.46
C VAL A 21 -2.15 6.58 14.84
N LEU A 22 -1.96 5.46 14.15
CA LEU A 22 -2.63 4.20 14.50
C LEU A 22 -2.20 3.69 15.87
N ARG A 23 -0.91 3.84 16.23
CA ARG A 23 -0.40 3.53 17.57
C ARG A 23 -1.11 4.34 18.65
N HIS A 24 -1.20 5.67 18.48
CA HIS A 24 -1.93 6.52 19.42
C HIS A 24 -3.42 6.16 19.52
N ILE A 25 -4.05 5.75 18.42
CA ILE A 25 -5.45 5.30 18.45
C ILE A 25 -5.60 4.03 19.30
N ARG A 26 -4.67 3.07 19.21
CA ARG A 26 -4.69 1.84 20.03
C ARG A 26 -4.46 2.14 21.51
N GLU A 27 -3.42 2.93 21.80
CA GLU A 27 -3.01 3.31 23.15
C GLU A 27 -3.97 4.31 23.81
N GLY A 28 -4.86 4.91 23.01
CA GLY A 28 -5.88 5.84 23.47
C GLY A 28 -5.44 7.30 23.56
N GLY A 29 -4.27 7.63 23.03
CA GLY A 29 -3.77 8.99 22.86
C GLY A 29 -4.57 9.81 21.85
N THR A 30 -4.22 11.10 21.75
CA THR A 30 -4.89 12.04 20.84
C THR A 30 -4.16 12.12 19.49
N GLN A 31 -4.89 12.47 18.43
CA GLN A 31 -4.27 12.71 17.12
C GLN A 31 -3.29 13.88 17.15
N LEU A 32 -3.53 14.89 18.00
CA LEU A 32 -2.65 16.04 18.15
C LEU A 32 -1.28 15.63 18.69
N GLN A 33 -1.24 14.73 19.69
CA GLN A 33 0.01 14.15 20.20
C GLN A 33 0.76 13.37 19.12
N ALA A 34 0.04 12.56 18.34
CA ALA A 34 0.63 11.85 17.21
C ALA A 34 1.23 12.79 16.16
N PHE A 35 0.53 13.88 15.81
CA PHE A 35 1.01 14.86 14.84
C PHE A 35 2.20 15.67 15.36
N GLU A 36 2.25 15.97 16.65
CA GLU A 36 3.40 16.64 17.26
C GLU A 36 4.63 15.73 17.24
N GLU A 37 4.46 14.44 17.53
CA GLU A 37 5.55 13.46 17.48
C GLU A 37 6.10 13.30 16.06
N VAL A 38 5.23 13.08 15.07
CA VAL A 38 5.63 12.94 13.66
C VAL A 38 6.23 14.23 13.13
N GLY A 39 5.67 15.38 13.51
CA GLY A 39 6.19 16.69 13.12
C GLY A 39 7.65 16.89 13.56
N LYS A 40 7.98 16.49 14.80
CA LYS A 40 9.37 16.54 15.29
C LYS A 40 10.30 15.62 14.50
N GLN A 41 9.85 14.41 14.16
CA GLN A 41 10.65 13.44 13.41
C GLN A 41 10.89 13.87 11.95
N LEU A 42 9.86 14.37 11.27
CA LEU A 42 9.94 14.80 9.88
C LEU A 42 10.42 16.24 9.69
N SER A 43 10.74 16.95 10.78
CA SER A 43 11.04 18.39 10.75
C SER A 43 9.92 19.23 10.10
N ARG A 44 8.66 18.86 10.33
CA ARG A 44 7.43 19.50 9.83
C ARG A 44 6.55 19.99 10.98
N THR A 45 5.61 20.89 10.69
CA THR A 45 4.66 21.36 11.71
C THR A 45 3.55 20.33 11.94
N ALA A 46 3.06 20.21 13.19
CA ALA A 46 1.94 19.32 13.52
C ALA A 46 0.69 19.63 12.68
N ALA A 47 0.47 20.90 12.33
CA ALA A 47 -0.60 21.31 11.42
C ALA A 47 -0.44 20.75 10.00
N ALA A 48 0.78 20.70 9.46
CA ALA A 48 1.06 20.10 8.16
C ALA A 48 0.82 18.58 8.18
N CYS A 49 1.25 17.88 9.24
CA CYS A 49 0.96 16.46 9.45
C CYS A 49 -0.56 16.20 9.52
N GLY A 50 -1.29 17.06 10.24
CA GLY A 50 -2.76 16.98 10.32
C GLY A 50 -3.44 17.19 8.96
N PHE A 51 -2.97 18.15 8.16
CA PHE A 51 -3.49 18.38 6.82
C PHE A 51 -3.23 17.19 5.90
N ARG A 52 -2.01 16.64 5.90
CA ARG A 52 -1.65 15.46 5.09
C ARG A 52 -2.48 14.24 5.50
N TRP A 53 -2.63 14.03 6.81
CA TRP A 53 -3.47 12.97 7.37
C TRP A 53 -4.90 13.06 6.87
N ASN A 54 -5.55 14.22 7.01
CA ASN A 54 -6.96 14.38 6.67
C ASN A 54 -7.22 14.35 5.17
N SER A 55 -6.30 14.87 4.35
CA SER A 55 -6.47 14.98 2.90
C SER A 55 -6.21 13.66 2.17
N TYR A 56 -5.22 12.87 2.61
CA TYR A 56 -4.73 11.69 1.89
C TYR A 56 -4.65 10.43 2.76
N VAL A 57 -3.80 10.42 3.79
CA VAL A 57 -3.42 9.20 4.52
C VAL A 57 -4.62 8.53 5.22
N ARG A 58 -5.50 9.31 5.87
CA ARG A 58 -6.72 8.78 6.52
C ARG A 58 -7.63 8.02 5.57
N LYS A 59 -7.66 8.40 4.29
CA LYS A 59 -8.49 7.74 3.27
C LYS A 59 -7.89 6.40 2.85
N GLN A 60 -6.56 6.29 2.80
CA GLN A 60 -5.84 5.07 2.45
C GLN A 60 -5.90 4.04 3.58
N TYR A 61 -5.80 4.49 4.85
CA TYR A 61 -5.71 3.60 6.02
C TYR A 61 -7.04 3.39 6.77
N LYS A 62 -8.20 3.47 6.11
CA LYS A 62 -9.52 3.32 6.75
C LYS A 62 -9.66 2.02 7.55
N SER A 63 -9.30 0.89 6.94
CA SER A 63 -9.34 -0.43 7.58
C SER A 63 -8.42 -0.51 8.80
N GLY A 64 -7.21 0.07 8.71
CA GLY A 64 -6.27 0.15 9.82
C GLY A 64 -6.82 0.96 11.00
N ILE A 65 -7.51 2.07 10.73
CA ILE A 65 -8.14 2.91 11.76
C ILE A 65 -9.27 2.14 12.48
N GLU A 66 -10.08 1.39 11.75
CA GLU A 66 -11.14 0.55 12.33
C GLU A 66 -10.57 -0.54 13.23
N LEU A 67 -9.52 -1.22 12.77
CA LEU A 67 -8.84 -2.24 13.57
C LEU A 67 -8.22 -1.65 14.83
N ALA A 68 -7.54 -0.51 14.73
CA ALA A 68 -6.95 0.18 15.88
C ALA A 68 -7.99 0.59 16.92
N LYS A 69 -9.15 1.09 16.49
CA LYS A 69 -10.28 1.42 17.39
C LYS A 69 -10.87 0.18 18.05
N LYS A 70 -10.99 -0.93 17.32
CA LYS A 70 -11.45 -2.22 17.86
C LYS A 70 -10.51 -2.70 18.96
N GLN A 71 -9.20 -2.67 18.71
CA GLN A 71 -8.17 -3.05 19.68
C GLN A 71 -8.21 -2.17 20.94
N ARG A 72 -8.36 -0.84 20.82
CA ARG A 72 -8.55 0.05 21.98
C ARG A 72 -9.75 -0.37 22.84
N LYS A 73 -10.88 -0.70 22.20
CA LYS A 73 -12.09 -1.13 22.89
C LYS A 73 -11.89 -2.46 23.62
N GLU A 74 -11.20 -3.41 22.99
CA GLU A 74 -10.87 -4.72 23.58
C GLU A 74 -9.91 -4.58 24.76
N GLN A 75 -8.86 -3.78 24.65
CA GLN A 75 -7.90 -3.52 25.74
C GLN A 75 -8.58 -2.85 26.94
N ARG A 76 -9.49 -1.89 26.70
CA ARG A 76 -10.28 -1.28 27.77
C ARG A 76 -11.17 -2.30 28.48
N LYS A 77 -11.78 -3.23 27.74
CA LYS A 77 -12.61 -4.30 28.30
C LYS A 77 -11.78 -5.27 29.15
N GLN A 78 -10.59 -5.66 28.69
CA GLN A 78 -9.68 -6.53 29.43
C GLN A 78 -9.16 -5.87 30.72
N ALA A 79 -8.78 -4.59 30.66
CA ALA A 79 -8.36 -3.84 31.85
C ALA A 79 -9.46 -3.77 32.92
N GLN A 80 -10.72 -3.69 32.51
CA GLN A 80 -11.86 -3.66 33.43
C GLN A 80 -12.20 -5.03 34.02
N SER A 81 -11.95 -6.13 33.30
CA SER A 81 -12.16 -7.49 33.81
C SER A 81 -11.05 -8.01 34.75
N THR A 82 -9.95 -7.28 34.92
CA THR A 82 -8.80 -7.74 35.75
C THR A 82 -8.80 -7.15 37.17
N VAL A 83 -9.84 -6.37 37.54
CA VAL A 83 -9.91 -5.69 38.86
C VAL A 83 -10.98 -6.29 39.79
N GLU A 84 -11.79 -7.25 39.35
CA GLU A 84 -12.91 -7.82 40.15
C GLU A 84 -12.55 -9.04 41.01
N GLU A 85 -11.33 -9.11 41.55
CA GLU A 85 -11.01 -10.05 42.65
C GLU A 85 -10.25 -9.34 43.77
N LYS A 86 -10.95 -8.50 44.55
CA LYS A 86 -10.78 -8.37 46.01
C LYS A 86 -11.84 -7.47 46.66
N SER A 87 -12.79 -8.15 47.30
CA SER A 87 -13.44 -7.84 48.60
C SER A 87 -14.22 -6.53 48.86
N VAL A 88 -15.54 -6.73 48.96
CA VAL A 88 -16.52 -6.31 50.01
C VAL A 88 -16.97 -4.83 50.06
N PRO A 89 -18.29 -4.57 50.28
CA PRO A 89 -18.94 -3.26 50.11
C PRO A 89 -19.08 -2.48 51.43
N GLU A 90 -18.90 -1.17 51.36
CA GLU A 90 -19.38 -0.25 52.39
C GLU A 90 -19.75 1.10 51.76
N GLU A 91 -21.02 1.47 51.94
CA GLU A 91 -21.58 2.78 51.62
C GLU A 91 -21.03 3.84 52.60
N ILE A 92 -20.90 5.11 52.16
CA ILE A 92 -21.55 6.31 52.74
C ILE A 92 -20.98 7.60 52.10
N ALA A 93 -21.92 8.48 51.71
CA ALA A 93 -21.86 9.94 51.52
C ALA A 93 -21.21 10.52 50.23
N SER A 94 -22.04 10.92 49.23
CA SER A 94 -22.58 12.29 49.00
C SER A 94 -21.60 13.21 48.27
N SER A 95 -21.78 13.58 46.99
CA SER A 95 -22.87 14.46 46.51
C SER A 95 -23.18 14.32 44.99
N VAL A 96 -24.46 14.12 44.66
CA VAL A 96 -25.13 14.31 43.34
C VAL A 96 -25.37 15.82 43.07
N PRO A 97 -25.79 16.34 41.88
CA PRO A 97 -26.91 15.89 41.00
C PRO A 97 -26.54 15.85 39.48
N GLN A 98 -27.21 15.23 38.52
CA GLN A 98 -28.38 14.35 38.37
C GLN A 98 -28.40 13.90 36.89
N ASN A 99 -28.59 12.61 36.60
CA ASN A 99 -29.67 12.15 35.72
C ASN A 99 -29.71 10.62 35.63
N GLU A 100 -30.65 10.08 36.41
CA GLU A 100 -31.58 8.99 36.08
C GLU A 100 -31.03 7.74 35.39
N GLU A 101 -30.91 6.68 36.19
CA GLU A 101 -31.26 5.33 35.78
C GLU A 101 -32.69 5.32 35.20
N LYS A 102 -32.80 5.22 33.87
CA LYS A 102 -34.03 4.80 33.21
C LYS A 102 -33.98 3.32 32.93
N VAL A 103 -34.83 2.59 33.66
CA VAL A 103 -35.52 1.40 33.19
C VAL A 103 -35.77 1.54 31.69
N THR A 104 -35.21 0.65 30.87
CA THR A 104 -35.37 0.67 29.41
C THR A 104 -36.77 0.18 29.04
N THR A 105 -37.78 1.02 29.24
CA THR A 105 -38.96 1.00 28.39
C THR A 105 -38.52 1.59 27.06
N ILE A 106 -38.27 0.73 26.07
CA ILE A 106 -37.99 1.17 24.70
C ILE A 106 -39.18 2.05 24.29
N ASP A 107 -38.95 3.36 24.18
CA ASP A 107 -39.99 4.29 23.77
C ASP A 107 -40.42 3.94 22.35
N PHE A 108 -41.72 4.03 22.06
CA PHE A 108 -42.25 3.67 20.75
C PHE A 108 -41.60 4.53 19.64
N ASP A 109 -41.23 5.76 19.97
CA ASP A 109 -40.53 6.67 19.06
C ASP A 109 -39.08 6.24 18.79
N ASP A 110 -38.40 5.62 19.76
CA ASP A 110 -37.08 4.99 19.57
C ASP A 110 -37.19 3.76 18.65
N LEU A 111 -38.27 2.99 18.76
CA LEU A 111 -38.52 1.86 17.86
C LEU A 111 -38.83 2.33 16.44
N VAL A 112 -39.64 3.39 16.29
CA VAL A 112 -39.98 3.99 14.99
C VAL A 112 -38.75 4.61 14.34
N SER A 113 -37.89 5.30 15.09
CA SER A 113 -36.64 5.86 14.56
C SER A 113 -35.67 4.75 14.13
N PHE A 114 -35.56 3.66 14.90
CA PHE A 114 -34.76 2.49 14.53
C PHE A 114 -35.27 1.80 13.26
N LEU A 115 -36.58 1.62 13.13
CA LEU A 115 -37.21 1.07 11.92
C LEU A 115 -36.97 1.96 10.69
N LYS A 116 -37.06 3.29 10.83
CA LYS A 116 -36.73 4.23 9.74
C LYS A 116 -35.27 4.12 9.31
N ILE A 117 -34.33 4.01 10.27
CA ILE A 117 -32.90 3.81 9.98
C ILE A 117 -32.65 2.47 9.28
N LEU A 118 -33.35 1.40 9.65
CA LEU A 118 -33.25 0.11 8.98
C LEU A 118 -33.79 0.16 7.54
N TYR A 119 -34.92 0.83 7.33
CA TYR A 119 -35.50 1.01 5.99
C TYR A 119 -34.54 1.81 5.09
N GLN A 120 -33.97 2.89 5.62
CA GLN A 120 -32.99 3.70 4.90
C GLN A 120 -31.68 2.94 4.63
N LYS A 121 -31.28 2.01 5.51
CA LYS A 121 -30.14 1.10 5.25
C LYS A 121 -30.44 0.08 4.16
N LEU A 122 -31.66 -0.42 4.08
CA LEU A 122 -32.09 -1.33 3.01
C LEU A 122 -32.11 -0.61 1.66
N GLU A 123 -32.64 0.60 1.61
CA GLU A 123 -32.64 1.43 0.40
C GLU A 123 -31.23 1.80 -0.07
N ASN A 124 -30.31 2.10 0.86
CA ASN A 124 -28.90 2.30 0.53
C ASN A 124 -28.18 1.01 0.09
N LYS A 125 -28.71 -0.17 0.41
CA LYS A 125 -28.11 -1.46 0.04
C LYS A 125 -28.26 -1.73 -1.46
N ASP A 126 -29.32 -1.23 -2.08
CA ASP A 126 -29.51 -1.32 -3.53
C ASP A 126 -28.46 -0.49 -4.28
N GLY A 127 -28.20 0.75 -3.82
CA GLY A 127 -27.11 1.57 -4.39
C GLY A 127 -25.70 0.98 -4.14
N GLN A 128 -25.50 0.26 -3.04
CA GLN A 128 -24.25 -0.47 -2.80
C GLN A 128 -24.10 -1.69 -3.71
N SER A 129 -25.21 -2.38 -4.03
CA SER A 129 -25.23 -3.52 -4.95
C SER A 129 -24.79 -3.12 -6.35
N GLU A 130 -25.31 -2.01 -6.88
CA GLU A 130 -24.89 -1.45 -8.17
C GLU A 130 -23.39 -1.11 -8.16
N LYS A 131 -22.90 -0.53 -7.06
CA LYS A 131 -21.48 -0.19 -6.97
C LYS A 131 -20.58 -1.43 -6.92
N ILE A 132 -21.03 -2.48 -6.26
CA ILE A 132 -20.34 -3.78 -6.22
C ILE A 132 -20.27 -4.36 -7.62
N GLN A 133 -21.38 -4.35 -8.38
CA GLN A 133 -21.39 -4.82 -9.76
C GLN A 133 -20.47 -4.00 -10.69
N GLU A 134 -20.45 -2.68 -10.57
CA GLU A 134 -19.50 -1.84 -11.32
C GLU A 134 -18.04 -2.16 -10.99
N LEU A 135 -17.74 -2.39 -9.71
CA LEU A 135 -16.40 -2.74 -9.27
C LEU A 135 -15.99 -4.13 -9.77
N GLU A 136 -16.89 -5.11 -9.74
CA GLU A 136 -16.67 -6.44 -10.29
C GLU A 136 -16.41 -6.39 -11.79
N GLN A 137 -17.19 -5.61 -12.56
CA GLN A 137 -16.95 -5.41 -13.99
C GLN A 137 -15.58 -4.78 -14.26
N LYS A 138 -15.17 -3.79 -13.47
CA LYS A 138 -13.84 -3.17 -13.60
C LYS A 138 -12.72 -4.13 -13.24
N VAL A 139 -12.89 -4.94 -12.21
CA VAL A 139 -11.93 -5.98 -11.84
C VAL A 139 -11.78 -6.97 -12.99
N TYR A 140 -12.89 -7.39 -13.59
CA TYR A 140 -12.88 -8.28 -14.74
C TYR A 140 -12.16 -7.64 -15.95
N SER A 141 -12.51 -6.41 -16.32
CA SER A 141 -11.88 -5.73 -17.46
C SER A 141 -10.38 -5.50 -17.26
N LEU A 142 -9.98 -5.07 -16.06
CA LEU A 142 -8.56 -4.86 -15.71
C LEU A 142 -7.79 -6.19 -15.68
N SER A 143 -8.42 -7.27 -15.21
CA SER A 143 -7.77 -8.59 -15.21
C SER A 143 -7.51 -9.10 -16.62
N ALA A 144 -8.48 -8.92 -17.54
CA ALA A 144 -8.32 -9.28 -18.95
C ALA A 144 -7.26 -8.42 -19.65
N GLU A 145 -7.23 -7.11 -19.37
CA GLU A 145 -6.20 -6.22 -19.92
C GLU A 145 -4.80 -6.60 -19.41
N LYS A 146 -4.68 -6.91 -18.12
CA LYS A 146 -3.44 -7.40 -17.51
C LYS A 146 -2.96 -8.68 -18.19
N GLU A 147 -3.84 -9.65 -18.40
CA GLU A 147 -3.51 -10.90 -19.07
C GLU A 147 -3.04 -10.65 -20.52
N LYS A 148 -3.71 -9.76 -21.24
CA LYS A 148 -3.34 -9.39 -22.61
C LYS A 148 -1.96 -8.74 -22.67
N LEU A 149 -1.69 -7.78 -21.78
CA LEU A 149 -0.38 -7.13 -21.66
C LEU A 149 0.74 -8.11 -21.30
N LEU A 150 0.47 -9.09 -20.43
CA LEU A 150 1.45 -10.14 -20.09
C LEU A 150 1.79 -11.01 -21.31
N ASN A 151 0.79 -11.37 -22.11
CA ASN A 151 1.00 -12.14 -23.34
C ASN A 151 1.79 -11.33 -24.39
N GLU A 152 1.49 -10.03 -24.54
CA GLU A 152 2.26 -9.13 -25.42
C GLU A 152 3.71 -9.00 -24.96
N LEU A 153 3.94 -8.83 -23.66
CA LEU A 153 5.27 -8.76 -23.07
C LEU A 153 6.04 -10.07 -23.30
N GLN A 154 5.40 -11.21 -23.08
CA GLN A 154 6.02 -12.52 -23.34
C GLN A 154 6.38 -12.71 -24.82
N THR A 155 5.53 -12.25 -25.74
CA THR A 155 5.81 -12.32 -27.19
C THR A 155 7.02 -11.46 -27.53
N ILE A 156 7.09 -10.22 -27.01
CA ILE A 156 8.23 -9.33 -27.21
C ILE A 156 9.52 -9.93 -26.62
N GLU A 157 9.46 -10.56 -25.45
CA GLU A 157 10.62 -11.26 -24.87
C GLU A 157 11.12 -12.41 -25.75
N GLN A 158 10.20 -13.17 -26.35
CA GLN A 158 10.55 -14.25 -27.28
C GLN A 158 11.20 -13.70 -28.55
N ASP A 159 10.64 -12.64 -29.13
CA ASP A 159 11.20 -11.98 -30.31
C ASP A 159 12.58 -11.37 -30.02
N TYR A 160 12.75 -10.76 -28.84
CA TYR A 160 14.04 -10.23 -28.41
C TYR A 160 15.11 -11.33 -28.26
N LYS A 161 14.75 -12.48 -27.68
CA LYS A 161 15.65 -13.64 -27.59
C LYS A 161 16.01 -14.19 -28.97
N ALA A 162 15.03 -14.30 -29.87
CA ALA A 162 15.27 -14.73 -31.24
C ALA A 162 16.22 -13.76 -31.99
N LEU A 163 16.03 -12.44 -31.79
CA LEU A 163 16.91 -11.42 -32.37
C LEU A 163 18.36 -11.56 -31.85
N ILE A 164 18.54 -11.79 -30.55
CA ILE A 164 19.87 -12.05 -29.97
C ILE A 164 20.49 -13.28 -30.59
N GLU A 165 19.74 -14.37 -30.75
CA GLU A 165 20.26 -15.61 -31.33
C GLU A 165 20.69 -15.40 -32.79
N ILE A 166 19.89 -14.67 -33.58
CA ILE A 166 20.25 -14.30 -34.95
C ILE A 166 21.53 -13.45 -34.96
N MET A 167 21.64 -12.46 -34.07
CA MET A 167 22.82 -11.60 -33.96
C MET A 167 24.07 -12.42 -33.58
N GLU A 168 23.94 -13.39 -32.69
CA GLU A 168 25.03 -14.26 -32.26
C GLU A 168 25.45 -15.24 -33.37
N ARG A 169 24.49 -15.78 -34.14
CA ARG A 169 24.77 -16.58 -35.34
C ARG A 169 25.47 -15.76 -36.42
N ALA A 170 25.01 -14.53 -36.67
CA ALA A 170 25.65 -13.62 -37.61
C ALA A 170 27.09 -13.28 -37.18
N ARG A 171 27.30 -13.01 -35.89
CA ARG A 171 28.65 -12.80 -35.33
C ARG A 171 29.55 -14.01 -35.56
N LYS A 172 29.08 -15.22 -35.26
CA LYS A 172 29.84 -16.46 -35.48
C LYS A 172 30.18 -16.66 -36.96
N MET A 173 29.25 -16.39 -37.87
CA MET A 173 29.49 -16.51 -39.32
C MET A 173 30.57 -15.54 -39.81
N VAL A 174 30.59 -14.30 -39.32
CA VAL A 174 31.62 -13.31 -39.67
C VAL A 174 33.00 -13.77 -39.20
N VAL A 175 33.11 -14.26 -37.96
CA VAL A 175 34.38 -14.78 -37.43
C VAL A 175 34.88 -15.98 -38.25
N LEU A 176 34.00 -16.92 -38.59
CA LEU A 176 34.37 -18.06 -39.43
C LEU A 176 34.82 -17.64 -40.84
N GLN A 177 34.18 -16.61 -41.42
CA GLN A 177 34.63 -16.05 -42.70
C GLN A 177 36.01 -15.38 -42.61
N GLU A 178 36.35 -14.75 -41.48
CA GLU A 178 37.69 -14.21 -41.24
C GLU A 178 38.74 -15.32 -41.09
N GLU A 179 38.42 -16.41 -40.37
CA GLU A 179 39.29 -17.58 -40.24
C GLU A 179 39.53 -18.27 -41.60
N ASP A 180 38.49 -18.47 -42.41
CA ASP A 180 38.60 -19.03 -43.76
C ASP A 180 39.45 -18.13 -44.68
N ARG A 181 39.31 -16.80 -44.56
CA ARG A 181 40.15 -15.85 -45.30
C ARG A 181 41.60 -15.95 -44.85
N GLN A 182 41.88 -16.04 -43.56
CA GLN A 182 43.25 -16.20 -43.04
C GLN A 182 43.87 -17.54 -43.47
N GLN A 183 43.12 -18.64 -43.48
CA GLN A 183 43.61 -19.94 -43.95
C GLN A 183 43.92 -19.96 -45.47
N LYS A 184 43.18 -19.22 -46.29
CA LYS A 184 43.43 -19.09 -47.73
C LYS A 184 44.70 -18.29 -48.04
N VAL A 185 45.22 -17.51 -47.08
CA VAL A 185 46.46 -16.76 -47.22
C VAL A 185 47.61 -17.58 -46.65
N LYS A 186 48.23 -18.43 -47.48
CA LYS A 186 49.41 -19.19 -47.07
C LYS A 186 50.68 -18.50 -47.59
N PHE A 187 51.60 -18.18 -46.69
CA PHE A 187 52.91 -17.63 -47.05
C PHE A 187 53.91 -18.77 -47.20
N GLN A 188 54.67 -18.76 -48.30
CA GLN A 188 55.81 -19.66 -48.49
C GLN A 188 57.05 -18.82 -48.73
N MET A 189 58.17 -19.28 -48.17
CA MET A 189 59.45 -18.60 -48.29
C MET A 189 60.15 -19.04 -49.59
N ASP A 190 60.59 -18.07 -50.39
CA ASP A 190 61.39 -18.32 -51.59
C ASP A 190 62.83 -18.73 -51.23
N LYS A 191 63.61 -19.13 -52.24
CA LYS A 191 65.00 -19.58 -52.06
C LYS A 191 65.96 -18.47 -51.59
N ASN A 192 65.55 -17.21 -51.67
CA ASN A 192 66.30 -16.02 -51.24
C ASN A 192 65.86 -15.52 -49.85
N GLY A 193 64.91 -16.19 -49.19
CA GLY A 193 64.44 -15.86 -47.85
C GLY A 193 63.28 -14.86 -47.80
N ASN A 194 62.68 -14.50 -48.93
CA ASN A 194 61.51 -13.61 -48.95
C ASN A 194 60.20 -14.40 -48.86
N LEU A 195 59.25 -13.92 -48.07
CA LEU A 195 57.92 -14.53 -47.91
C LEU A 195 56.98 -14.00 -49.00
N GLU A 196 56.54 -14.87 -49.91
CA GLU A 196 55.52 -14.54 -50.90
C GLU A 196 54.17 -15.14 -50.50
N ARG A 197 53.09 -14.38 -50.78
CA ARG A 197 51.71 -14.81 -50.55
C ARG A 197 51.27 -15.70 -51.71
N ILE A 198 50.89 -16.94 -51.41
CA ILE A 198 50.35 -17.88 -52.40
C ILE A 198 48.84 -17.97 -52.20
N GLU A 199 48.06 -17.65 -53.24
CA GLU A 199 46.64 -18.00 -53.29
C GLU A 199 46.51 -19.45 -53.74
N LYS A 200 45.70 -20.22 -53.03
CA LYS A 200 45.44 -21.62 -53.36
C LYS A 200 44.33 -21.75 -54.39
#